data_AF-A0AA89PHE5-F1
#
_entry.id   AF-A0AA89PHE5-F1
#
_cell.length_a   1.000
_cell.length_b   1.000
_cell.length_c   1.000
_cell.angle_alpha   90.00
_cell.angle_beta   90.00
_cell.angle_gamma   90.00
#
_symmetry.space_group_name_H-M   'P 1'
#
loop_
_entity.id
_entity.type
_entity.pdbx_description
1 polymer ?
#
loop_
_entity_poly.entity_id
_entity_poly.type
_entity_poly.pdbx_seq_one_letter_code
_entity_poly.pdbx_strand_id
1 'polypeptide(L)' 'MTRRALLLFPVLLLLGGCETMMPEPWVKPYERHYLADPIMSFERDPVAAGYMNHVYEAREAARGAEGGSGGGCGCN' A
#
# COMPACT_ATOMS: atom_id res chain seq x y z
N MET A 1 -15.50 30.01 -25.40
CA MET A 1 -14.89 28.78 -24.81
C MET A 1 -13.81 29.09 -23.76
N THR A 2 -13.06 30.18 -23.88
CA THR A 2 -11.96 30.57 -22.98
C THR A 2 -12.35 30.86 -21.53
N ARG A 3 -13.55 31.42 -21.26
CA ARG A 3 -14.02 31.74 -19.90
C ARG A 3 -14.35 30.50 -19.04
N ARG A 4 -14.81 29.40 -19.66
CA ARG A 4 -15.08 28.13 -18.96
C ARG A 4 -13.78 27.43 -18.56
N ALA A 5 -12.75 27.53 -19.41
CA ALA A 5 -11.41 27.00 -19.10
C ALA A 5 -10.76 27.73 -17.91
N LEU A 6 -10.98 29.04 -17.77
CA LEU A 6 -10.50 29.86 -16.65
C LEU A 6 -11.12 29.46 -15.29
N LEU A 7 -12.36 28.95 -15.28
CA LEU A 7 -13.03 28.47 -14.06
C LEU A 7 -12.68 27.02 -13.70
N LEU A 8 -12.23 26.21 -14.66
CA LEU A 8 -11.85 24.81 -14.45
C LEU A 8 -10.45 24.66 -13.82
N PHE A 9 -9.56 25.63 -14.04
CA PHE A 9 -8.19 25.62 -13.51
C PHE A 9 -8.09 25.60 -11.97
N PRO A 10 -8.79 26.46 -11.21
CA PRO A 10 -8.72 26.43 -9.75
C PRO A 10 -9.35 25.17 -9.15
N VAL A 11 -10.38 24.62 -9.80
CA VAL A 11 -10.98 23.34 -9.41
C VAL A 11 -9.96 22.21 -9.55
N LEU A 12 -9.20 22.18 -10.66
CA LEU A 12 -8.18 21.17 -10.88
C LEU A 12 -7.03 21.23 -9.84
N LEU A 13 -6.67 22.43 -9.37
CA LEU A 13 -5.69 22.60 -8.29
C LEU A 13 -6.21 22.10 -6.93
N LEU A 14 -7.50 22.26 -6.64
CA LEU A 14 -8.11 21.78 -5.40
C LEU A 14 -8.23 20.25 -5.35
N LEU A 15 -8.31 19.59 -6.51
CA LEU A 15 -8.24 18.12 -6.61
C LEU A 15 -6.79 17.59 -6.64
N GLY A 16 -5.79 18.47 -6.75
CA GLY A 16 -4.36 18.12 -6.76
C GLY A 16 -3.82 17.79 -5.36
N GLY A 17 -4.09 16.57 -4.90
CA GLY A 17 -3.23 15.74 -4.04
C GLY A 17 -2.58 16.36 -2.79
N CYS A 18 -3.03 15.93 -1.61
CA CYS A 18 -2.29 15.99 -0.33
C CYS A 18 -0.89 15.35 -0.38
N GLU A 19 -0.56 14.62 -1.44
CA GLU A 19 0.72 13.94 -1.66
C GLU A 19 1.91 14.91 -1.73
N THR A 20 1.69 16.13 -2.20
CA THR A 20 2.74 17.16 -2.33
C THR A 20 3.06 17.85 -1.00
N MET A 21 2.20 17.71 0.01
CA MET A 21 2.34 18.36 1.32
C MET A 21 3.07 17.53 2.37
N MET A 22 3.56 16.33 2.02
CA MET A 22 4.31 15.45 2.93
C MET A 22 5.71 15.17 2.34
N PRO A 23 6.70 16.07 2.51
CA PRO A 23 8.00 15.95 1.87
C PRO A 23 8.96 14.95 2.51
N GLU A 24 8.50 14.08 3.40
CA GLU A 24 9.35 13.13 4.13
C GLU A 24 8.72 11.74 4.11
N PRO A 25 9.50 10.65 3.89
CA PRO A 25 8.97 9.31 4.07
C PRO A 25 8.46 9.17 5.52
N TRP A 26 7.19 8.78 5.70
CA TRP A 26 6.50 8.68 7.00
C TRP A 26 7.23 7.79 8.03
N VAL A 27 8.14 6.93 7.56
CA VAL A 27 9.09 6.16 8.38
C VAL A 27 10.50 6.35 7.82
N LYS A 28 11.43 6.69 8.70
CA LYS A 28 12.83 6.89 8.33
C LYS A 28 13.42 5.58 7.79
N PRO A 29 14.27 5.60 6.74
CA PRO A 29 14.74 4.38 6.10
C PRO A 29 15.36 3.34 7.06
N TYR A 30 16.08 3.80 8.07
CA TYR A 30 16.75 2.98 9.08
C TYR A 30 15.86 2.59 10.27
N GLU A 31 14.58 2.98 10.29
CA GLU A 31 13.58 2.49 11.26
C GLU A 31 12.72 1.39 10.63
N ARG A 32 12.87 1.12 9.32
CA ARG A 32 12.06 0.14 8.60
C ARG A 32 12.32 -1.30 9.02
N HIS A 33 13.48 -1.60 9.61
CA HIS A 33 13.78 -2.94 10.11
C HIS A 33 12.86 -3.35 11.27
N TYR A 34 12.29 -2.39 12.02
CA TYR A 34 11.33 -2.71 13.09
C TYR A 34 10.02 -3.30 12.57
N LEU A 35 9.68 -3.10 11.29
CA LEU A 35 8.50 -3.73 10.70
C LEU A 35 8.70 -5.24 10.50
N ALA A 36 9.93 -5.74 10.56
CA ALA A 36 10.26 -7.16 10.48
C ALA A 36 10.24 -7.87 11.84
N ASP A 37 9.92 -7.15 12.92
CA ASP A 37 9.76 -7.76 14.24
C ASP A 37 8.57 -8.75 14.20
N PRO A 38 8.72 -10.00 14.70
CA PRO A 38 7.62 -10.96 14.79
C PRO A 38 6.34 -10.42 15.43
N ILE A 39 6.44 -9.43 16.33
CA ILE A 39 5.25 -8.78 16.93
C ILE A 39 4.42 -7.99 15.91
N MET A 40 5.05 -7.53 14.83
CA MET A 40 4.44 -6.77 13.74
C MET A 40 3.96 -7.69 12.60
N SER A 41 4.06 -9.01 12.77
CA SER A 41 3.58 -9.98 11.77
C SER A 41 2.05 -9.92 11.64
N PHE A 42 1.56 -9.88 10.40
CA PHE A 42 0.13 -9.93 10.10
C PHE A 42 -0.51 -11.27 10.48
N GLU A 43 0.28 -12.35 10.43
CA GLU A 43 -0.19 -13.69 10.74
C GLU A 43 0.75 -14.38 11.72
N ARG A 44 0.19 -15.19 12.61
CA ARG A 44 0.96 -15.94 13.61
C ARG A 44 1.49 -17.25 13.09
N ASP A 45 0.78 -17.88 12.16
CA ASP A 45 1.17 -19.14 11.50
C ASP A 45 1.27 -18.94 9.97
N PRO A 46 2.48 -18.76 9.43
CA PRO A 46 2.65 -18.50 8.00
C PRO A 46 2.29 -19.72 7.12
N VAL A 47 2.37 -20.94 7.64
CA VAL A 47 2.05 -22.17 6.89
C VAL A 47 0.54 -22.27 6.68
N ALA A 48 -0.22 -22.05 7.75
CA ALA A 48 -1.68 -22.03 7.67
C ALA A 48 -2.19 -20.88 6.79
N ALA A 49 -1.59 -19.68 6.89
CA ALA A 49 -1.94 -18.55 6.02
C ALA A 49 -1.71 -18.84 4.54
N GLY A 50 -0.55 -19.39 4.19
CA GLY A 50 -0.24 -19.71 2.79
C GLY A 50 -1.26 -20.67 2.17
N TYR A 51 -1.68 -21.68 2.94
CA TYR A 51 -2.73 -22.61 2.51
C TYR A 51 -4.06 -21.88 2.26
N MET A 52 -4.51 -21.05 3.21
CA MET A 52 -5.77 -20.32 3.08
C MET A 52 -5.73 -19.29 1.95
N ASN A 53 -4.60 -18.60 1.76
CA ASN A 53 -4.39 -17.68 0.65
C ASN A 53 -4.54 -18.39 -0.69
N HIS A 54 -3.92 -19.56 -0.86
CA HIS A 54 -4.07 -20.36 -2.08
C HIS A 54 -5.55 -20.71 -2.37
N VAL A 55 -6.32 -21.03 -1.34
CA VAL A 55 -7.76 -21.28 -1.47
C VAL A 55 -8.50 -20.03 -1.94
N TYR A 56 -8.21 -18.85 -1.37
CA TYR A 56 -8.84 -17.59 -1.78
C TYR A 56 -8.45 -17.18 -3.20
N GLU A 57 -7.19 -17.32 -3.58
CA GLU A 57 -6.73 -17.06 -4.95
C GLU A 57 -7.50 -17.89 -5.98
N ALA A 58 -7.75 -19.16 -5.67
CA ALA A 58 -8.49 -20.06 -6.54
C ALA A 58 -9.99 -19.71 -6.60
N ARG A 59 -10.60 -19.38 -5.46
CA ARG A 59 -12.04 -19.11 -5.36
C ARG A 59 -12.45 -17.75 -5.90
N GLU A 60 -11.63 -16.74 -5.66
CA GLU A 60 -11.92 -15.35 -6.00
C GLU A 60 -11.25 -14.90 -7.31
N ALA A 61 -10.56 -15.82 -7.99
CA ALA A 61 -9.76 -15.52 -9.19
C ALA A 61 -8.78 -14.36 -8.98
N ALA A 62 -8.27 -14.22 -7.76
CA ALA A 62 -7.49 -13.07 -7.29
C ALA A 62 -6.03 -13.46 -6.99
N ARG A 63 -5.36 -14.14 -7.94
CA ARG A 63 -3.96 -14.53 -7.78
C ARG A 63 -3.07 -13.31 -7.58
N GLY A 64 -2.22 -13.33 -6.55
CA GLY A 64 -1.35 -12.21 -6.21
C GLY A 64 -2.08 -10.99 -5.62
N ALA A 65 -3.34 -11.15 -5.20
CA ALA A 65 -4.06 -10.13 -4.43
C ALA A 65 -3.77 -10.21 -2.91
N GLU A 66 -3.04 -11.24 -2.48
CA GLU A 66 -2.48 -11.27 -1.13
C GLU A 66 -1.47 -10.11 -0.98
N GLY A 67 -1.45 -9.50 0.21
CA GLY A 67 -0.98 -8.12 0.41
C GLY A 67 0.49 -7.86 0.11
N GLY A 68 0.91 -6.60 0.33
CA GLY A 68 2.33 -6.25 0.29
C GLY A 68 3.07 -6.96 1.42
N SER A 69 4.26 -7.49 1.12
CA SER A 69 5.14 -8.12 2.11
C SER A 69 5.20 -7.28 3.39
N GLY A 70 5.03 -7.93 4.55
CA GLY A 70 5.36 -7.31 5.84
C GLY A 70 6.80 -6.77 5.86
N GLY A 71 7.18 -6.09 6.95
CA GLY A 71 8.57 -5.64 7.06
C GLY A 71 9.54 -6.82 6.94
N GLY A 72 10.55 -6.66 6.11
CA GLY A 72 11.45 -7.75 5.72
C GLY A 72 12.08 -7.49 4.35
N CYS A 73 12.78 -8.48 3.79
CA CYS A 73 13.41 -8.34 2.47
C CYS A 73 12.42 -8.25 1.30
N GLY A 74 11.11 -8.33 1.56
CA GLY A 74 10.06 -8.19 0.55
C GLY A 74 10.01 -9.31 -0.49
N CYS A 75 10.63 -10.44 -0.20
CA CYS A 75 10.55 -11.61 -1.06
C CYS A 75 9.28 -12.40 -0.73
N ASN A 76 8.29 -12.32 -1.63
CA ASN A 76 7.27 -13.36 -1.81
C ASN A 76 7.84 -14.46 -2.70
#